data_AF-A0A6N6SV38-F1
#
_entry.id   AF-A0A6N6SV38-F1
#
_cell.length_a   1.000
_cell.length_b   1.000
_cell.length_c   1.000
_cell.angle_alpha   90.00
_cell.angle_beta   90.00
_cell.angle_gamma   90.00
#
_symmetry.space_group_name_H-M   'P 1'
#
loop_
_entity.id
_entity.type
_entity.pdbx_description
1 polymer ?
#
loop_
_entity_poly.entity_id
_entity_poly.type
_entity_poly.pdbx_seq_one_letter_code
_entity_poly.pdbx_strand_id
1 'polypeptide(L)'
;MHTSWVRNLVVTGVVAVAIGWFVLSARQQSGFVVPPIDGYMEGRKVRFIHTEASDPEVAALLTRMKGSPVLLVPSLAKAPPEALADVYVFTNGVKGEGPFKFQSDVFDAPPQTPGYSPLRNVVLVSWVRPEEARELKSAREVQEAQARQQIEVKRPGVVVNMPMISWPPDGRR
;
A
#
# COMPACT_ATOMS: atom_id res chain seq x y z
N MET A 1 -55.31 22.43 8.59
CA MET A 1 -54.26 21.50 9.07
C MET A 1 -53.77 20.51 8.00
N HIS A 2 -54.46 20.31 6.86
CA HIS A 2 -54.06 19.32 5.84
C HIS A 2 -52.89 19.71 4.92
N THR A 3 -52.58 21.01 4.77
CA THR A 3 -51.61 21.52 3.78
C THR A 3 -50.16 21.51 4.24
N SER A 4 -49.88 21.48 5.55
CA SER A 4 -48.51 21.50 6.08
C SER A 4 -47.79 20.15 5.91
N TRP A 5 -48.50 19.03 6.06
CA TRP A 5 -47.90 17.70 5.95
C TRP A 5 -47.54 17.33 4.51
N VAL A 6 -48.40 17.70 3.55
CA VAL A 6 -48.12 17.53 2.11
C VAL A 6 -46.91 18.36 1.69
N ARG A 7 -46.81 19.61 2.16
CA ARG A 7 -45.64 20.46 1.91
C ARG A 7 -44.35 19.86 2.50
N ASN A 8 -44.40 19.33 3.72
CA ASN A 8 -43.24 18.71 4.35
C ASN A 8 -42.79 17.44 3.60
N LEU A 9 -43.73 16.60 3.15
CA LEU A 9 -43.43 15.43 2.32
C LEU A 9 -42.78 15.80 0.99
N VAL A 10 -43.29 16.83 0.32
CA VAL A 10 -42.72 17.32 -0.94
C VAL A 10 -41.30 17.85 -0.71
N VAL A 11 -41.08 18.64 0.35
CA VAL A 11 -39.75 19.16 0.70
C VAL A 11 -38.78 18.02 1.02
N THR A 12 -39.18 17.04 1.82
CA THR A 12 -38.33 15.88 2.13
C THR A 12 -38.01 15.05 0.89
N GLY A 13 -38.97 14.83 -0.01
CA GLY A 13 -38.75 14.14 -1.28
C GLY A 13 -37.75 14.87 -2.17
N VAL A 14 -37.87 16.19 -2.31
CA VAL A 14 -36.93 17.01 -3.09
C VAL A 14 -35.53 16.99 -2.51
N VAL A 15 -35.39 17.10 -1.17
CA VAL A 15 -34.07 17.03 -0.50
C VAL A 15 -33.42 15.66 -0.68
N ALA A 16 -34.19 14.57 -0.55
CA ALA A 16 -33.67 13.21 -0.75
C ALA A 16 -33.18 13.00 -2.20
N VAL A 17 -33.92 13.51 -3.19
CA VAL A 17 -33.51 13.46 -4.60
C VAL A 17 -32.26 14.33 -4.84
N ALA A 18 -32.16 15.52 -4.25
CA ALA A 18 -31.00 16.39 -4.40
C ALA A 18 -29.73 15.77 -3.77
N ILE A 19 -29.84 15.17 -2.59
CA ILE A 19 -28.73 14.44 -1.95
C ILE A 19 -28.35 13.22 -2.79
N GLY A 20 -29.35 12.44 -3.25
CA GLY A 20 -29.11 11.29 -4.11
C GLY A 20 -28.39 11.67 -5.40
N TRP A 21 -28.83 12.74 -6.07
CA TRP A 21 -28.17 13.31 -7.24
C TRP A 21 -26.75 13.74 -6.91
N PHE A 22 -26.54 14.52 -5.85
CA PHE A 22 -25.22 15.01 -5.46
C PHE A 22 -24.24 13.85 -5.18
N VAL A 23 -24.69 12.82 -4.45
CA VAL A 23 -23.89 11.62 -4.17
C VAL A 23 -23.59 10.83 -5.45
N LEU A 24 -24.57 10.67 -6.34
CA LEU A 24 -24.38 9.99 -7.63
C LEU A 24 -23.44 10.76 -8.54
N SER A 25 -23.60 12.07 -8.68
CA SER A 25 -22.72 12.93 -9.47
C SER A 25 -21.30 12.95 -8.91
N ALA A 26 -21.13 13.06 -7.59
CA ALA A 26 -19.81 12.99 -6.95
C ALA A 26 -19.12 11.64 -7.21
N ARG A 27 -19.87 10.52 -7.20
CA ARG A 27 -19.37 9.19 -7.60
C ARG A 27 -19.03 9.10 -9.09
N GLN A 28 -19.85 9.69 -9.95
CA GLN A 28 -19.63 9.69 -11.41
C GLN A 28 -18.40 10.52 -11.80
N GLN A 29 -18.13 11.58 -11.04
CA GLN A 29 -17.05 12.54 -11.30
C GLN A 29 -15.69 12.08 -10.75
N SER A 30 -15.65 11.09 -9.86
CA SER A 30 -14.40 10.63 -9.22
C SER A 30 -13.64 9.55 -9.98
N GLY A 31 -14.19 8.98 -11.06
CA GLY A 31 -13.52 7.96 -11.89
C GLY A 31 -13.12 6.69 -11.11
N PHE A 32 -12.37 5.79 -11.76
CA PHE A 32 -11.75 4.66 -11.07
C PHE A 32 -10.49 5.15 -10.34
N VAL A 33 -10.54 5.18 -9.01
CA VAL A 33 -9.39 5.56 -8.17
C VAL A 33 -8.69 4.29 -7.69
N VAL A 34 -7.40 4.13 -8.01
CA VAL A 34 -6.58 3.07 -7.42
C VAL A 34 -6.35 3.42 -5.94
N PRO A 35 -6.82 2.59 -4.99
CA PRO A 35 -6.76 2.92 -3.58
C PRO A 35 -5.31 2.87 -3.06
N PRO A 36 -4.82 3.93 -2.39
CA PRO A 36 -3.48 3.94 -1.83
C PRO A 36 -3.35 2.95 -0.66
N ILE A 37 -2.11 2.55 -0.40
CA ILE A 37 -1.71 1.62 0.66
C ILE A 37 -0.74 2.33 1.58
N ASP A 38 -0.93 2.16 2.89
CA ASP A 38 -0.01 2.70 3.89
C ASP A 38 1.20 1.77 4.09
N GLY A 39 2.39 2.37 4.11
CA GLY A 39 3.66 1.72 4.42
C GLY A 39 4.52 2.57 5.33
N TYR A 40 5.71 2.06 5.65
CA TYR A 40 6.71 2.77 6.44
C TYR A 40 8.00 3.03 5.65
N MET A 41 8.61 4.18 5.89
CA MET A 41 9.89 4.56 5.35
C MET A 41 10.56 5.55 6.30
N GLU A 42 11.78 5.24 6.75
CA GLU A 42 12.53 6.05 7.72
C GLU A 42 11.70 6.46 8.95
N GLY A 43 10.95 5.52 9.52
CA GLY A 43 10.11 5.76 10.70
C GLY A 43 8.80 6.50 10.42
N ARG A 44 8.55 6.93 9.18
CA ARG A 44 7.39 7.74 8.79
C ARG A 44 6.42 6.96 7.90
N LYS A 45 5.13 7.31 7.98
CA LYS A 45 4.11 6.74 7.10
C LYS A 45 4.26 7.27 5.68
N VAL A 46 4.14 6.39 4.70
CA VAL A 46 4.10 6.70 3.27
C VAL A 46 2.88 6.04 2.63
N ARG A 47 2.46 6.55 1.46
CA ARG A 47 1.39 5.95 0.65
C ARG A 47 1.90 5.59 -0.73
N PHE A 48 1.56 4.39 -1.18
CA PHE A 48 1.96 3.84 -2.48
C PHE A 48 0.81 3.03 -3.11
N ILE A 49 1.00 2.53 -4.32
CA ILE A 49 0.09 1.60 -5.01
C ILE A 49 0.87 0.44 -5.62
N HIS A 50 0.18 -0.66 -5.95
CA HIS A 50 0.72 -1.74 -6.79
C HIS A 50 0.14 -1.61 -8.19
N THR A 51 0.99 -1.54 -9.22
CA THR A 51 0.53 -1.43 -10.62
C THR A 51 0.83 -2.68 -11.43
N GLU A 52 2.06 -3.21 -11.32
CA GLU A 52 2.51 -4.42 -12.00
C GLU A 52 3.33 -5.32 -11.07
N ALA A 53 3.31 -6.64 -11.30
CA ALA A 53 4.16 -7.60 -10.61
C ALA A 53 4.74 -8.63 -11.58
N SER A 54 5.94 -9.13 -11.29
CA SER A 54 6.63 -10.12 -12.13
C SER A 54 6.10 -11.54 -11.98
N ASP A 55 5.34 -11.80 -10.93
CA ASP A 55 4.88 -13.14 -10.55
C ASP A 55 3.34 -13.23 -10.60
N PRO A 56 2.77 -14.30 -11.19
CA PRO A 56 1.33 -14.43 -11.36
C PRO A 56 0.56 -14.55 -10.04
N GLU A 57 1.11 -15.24 -9.04
CA GLU A 57 0.46 -15.42 -7.74
C GLU A 57 0.45 -14.12 -6.95
N VAL A 58 1.57 -13.38 -7.00
CA VAL A 58 1.69 -12.06 -6.37
C VAL A 58 0.76 -11.05 -7.04
N ALA A 59 0.71 -10.99 -8.38
CA ALA A 59 -0.23 -10.13 -9.10
C ALA A 59 -1.69 -10.39 -8.69
N ALA A 60 -2.07 -11.66 -8.61
CA ALA A 60 -3.42 -12.06 -8.21
C ALA A 60 -3.70 -11.75 -6.72
N LEU A 61 -2.74 -11.95 -5.83
CA LEU A 61 -2.84 -11.61 -4.41
C LEU A 61 -3.07 -10.11 -4.21
N LEU A 62 -2.23 -9.28 -4.83
CA LEU A 62 -2.30 -7.81 -4.68
C LEU A 62 -3.58 -7.25 -5.31
N THR A 63 -4.03 -7.83 -6.43
CA THR A 63 -5.32 -7.51 -7.04
C THR A 63 -6.48 -7.74 -6.06
N ARG A 64 -6.53 -8.92 -5.42
CA ARG A 64 -7.58 -9.25 -4.45
C ARG A 64 -7.49 -8.38 -3.19
N MET A 65 -6.28 -8.06 -2.74
CA MET A 65 -6.06 -7.30 -1.52
C MET A 65 -6.67 -5.90 -1.57
N LYS A 66 -6.55 -5.20 -2.70
CA LYS A 66 -7.04 -3.81 -2.85
C LYS A 66 -8.26 -3.66 -3.75
N GLY A 67 -8.71 -4.73 -4.41
CA GLY A 67 -9.85 -4.66 -5.34
C GLY A 67 -9.54 -3.85 -6.61
N SER A 68 -8.27 -3.63 -6.90
CA SER A 68 -7.78 -2.91 -8.09
C SER A 68 -6.83 -3.80 -8.89
N PRO A 69 -6.88 -3.81 -10.23
CA PRO A 69 -6.02 -4.66 -11.05
C PRO A 69 -4.52 -4.42 -10.80
N VAL A 70 -3.75 -5.50 -10.68
CA VAL A 70 -2.29 -5.52 -10.77
C VAL A 70 -1.89 -6.40 -11.96
N LEU A 71 -1.17 -5.84 -12.93
CA LEU A 71 -0.85 -6.55 -14.16
C LEU A 71 0.34 -7.51 -13.96
N LEU A 72 0.27 -8.68 -14.57
CA LEU A 72 1.38 -9.62 -14.65
C LEU A 72 2.37 -9.15 -15.73
N VAL A 73 3.61 -8.87 -15.35
CA VAL A 73 4.70 -8.45 -16.25
C VAL A 73 5.98 -9.24 -15.91
N PRO A 74 6.14 -10.48 -16.42
CA PRO A 74 7.24 -11.36 -16.02
C PRO A 74 8.64 -10.80 -16.32
N SER A 75 8.77 -9.91 -17.29
CA SER A 75 10.05 -9.26 -17.62
C SER A 75 10.60 -8.39 -16.49
N LEU A 76 9.76 -7.94 -15.54
CA LEU A 76 10.22 -7.17 -14.38
C LEU A 76 11.21 -7.95 -13.50
N ALA A 77 11.11 -9.29 -13.44
CA ALA A 77 12.07 -10.12 -12.72
C ALA A 77 13.49 -10.09 -13.34
N LYS A 78 13.62 -9.57 -14.56
CA LYS A 78 14.91 -9.42 -15.27
C LYS A 78 15.48 -8.00 -15.16
N ALA A 79 14.81 -7.10 -14.41
CA ALA A 79 15.33 -5.76 -14.18
C ALA A 79 16.71 -5.84 -13.51
N PRO A 80 17.67 -5.02 -13.94
CA PRO A 80 19.01 -5.08 -13.38
C PRO A 80 19.01 -4.58 -11.93
N PRO A 81 19.90 -5.08 -11.05
CA PRO A 81 19.88 -4.73 -9.62
C PRO A 81 19.93 -3.23 -9.33
N GLU A 82 20.66 -2.44 -10.14
CA GLU A 82 20.75 -0.99 -10.01
C GLU A 82 19.44 -0.23 -10.31
N ALA A 83 18.48 -0.88 -10.97
CA ALA A 83 17.15 -0.34 -11.20
C ALA A 83 16.17 -0.70 -10.08
N LEU A 84 16.60 -1.48 -9.08
CA LEU A 84 15.74 -1.99 -8.01
C LEU A 84 16.06 -1.30 -6.68
N ALA A 85 15.01 -1.13 -5.88
CA ALA A 85 15.09 -0.84 -4.46
C ALA A 85 14.36 -1.94 -3.69
N ASP A 86 14.60 -2.13 -2.40
CA ASP A 86 13.95 -3.19 -1.64
C ASP A 86 12.59 -2.74 -1.05
N VAL A 87 11.68 -3.71 -0.91
CA VAL A 87 10.51 -3.60 -0.03
C VAL A 87 10.47 -4.81 0.89
N TYR A 88 10.34 -4.58 2.18
CA TYR A 88 10.27 -5.62 3.19
C TYR A 88 8.81 -5.93 3.52
N VAL A 89 8.41 -7.17 3.24
CA VAL A 89 7.03 -7.66 3.39
C VAL A 89 7.01 -8.74 4.48
N PHE A 90 6.16 -8.56 5.49
CA PHE A 90 6.17 -9.39 6.69
C PHE A 90 5.23 -10.57 6.55
N THR A 91 5.71 -11.77 6.89
CA THR A 91 4.98 -13.04 6.76
C THR A 91 4.52 -13.62 8.09
N ASN A 92 4.98 -13.06 9.22
CA ASN A 92 4.54 -13.40 10.57
C ASN A 92 4.75 -12.20 11.55
N GLY A 93 4.50 -12.41 12.84
CA GLY A 93 4.73 -11.41 13.90
C GLY A 93 3.53 -10.50 14.13
N VAL A 94 3.77 -9.18 14.16
CA VAL A 94 2.76 -8.15 14.46
C VAL A 94 1.64 -8.18 13.41
N LYS A 95 0.38 -8.34 13.86
CA LYS A 95 -0.79 -8.32 12.98
C LYS A 95 -1.02 -6.93 12.39
N GLY A 96 -1.45 -6.89 11.13
CA GLY A 96 -1.68 -5.63 10.43
C GLY A 96 -2.27 -5.82 9.03
N GLU A 97 -2.17 -4.77 8.22
CA GLU A 97 -2.82 -4.65 6.91
C GLU A 97 -1.89 -5.03 5.73
N GLY A 98 -0.71 -5.58 5.99
CA GLY A 98 0.22 -6.04 4.96
C GLY A 98 -0.30 -7.25 4.17
N PRO A 99 0.36 -7.63 3.06
CA PRO A 99 -0.09 -8.69 2.15
C PRO A 99 -0.42 -10.03 2.81
N PHE A 100 0.33 -10.41 3.86
CA PHE A 100 0.11 -11.65 4.63
C PHE A 100 -0.63 -11.45 5.96
N LYS A 101 -1.34 -10.32 6.14
CA LYS A 101 -2.06 -9.95 7.37
C LYS A 101 -1.17 -9.69 8.59
N PHE A 102 0.05 -9.24 8.32
CA PHE A 102 1.01 -8.75 9.30
C PHE A 102 1.29 -7.27 9.08
N GLN A 103 2.27 -6.70 9.77
CA GLN A 103 2.55 -5.25 9.73
C GLN A 103 2.71 -4.72 8.29
N SER A 104 2.53 -3.41 8.16
CA SER A 104 2.74 -2.70 6.90
C SER A 104 4.16 -2.88 6.35
N ASP A 105 4.26 -2.81 5.02
CA ASP A 105 5.52 -2.92 4.30
C ASP A 105 6.48 -1.80 4.68
N VAL A 106 7.77 -2.13 4.74
CA VAL A 106 8.85 -1.16 4.99
C VAL A 106 9.65 -0.97 3.71
N PHE A 107 9.89 0.27 3.33
CA PHE A 107 10.65 0.62 2.14
C PHE A 107 12.01 1.20 2.51
N ASP A 108 13.02 0.85 1.72
CA ASP A 108 14.29 1.57 1.69
C ASP A 108 14.24 2.70 0.65
N ALA A 109 15.38 3.41 0.52
CA ALA A 109 15.63 4.39 -0.53
C ALA A 109 14.48 5.40 -0.74
N PRO A 110 14.37 6.40 0.16
CA PRO A 110 13.28 7.37 0.09
C PRO A 110 13.23 8.18 -1.20
N PRO A 111 12.05 8.70 -1.59
CA PRO A 111 11.95 9.69 -2.67
C PRO A 111 12.95 10.82 -2.49
N GLN A 112 13.44 11.39 -3.60
CA GLN A 112 14.48 12.44 -3.62
C GLN A 112 15.87 11.99 -3.17
N THR A 113 16.10 10.68 -2.95
CA THR A 113 17.44 10.12 -2.80
C THR A 113 17.90 9.44 -4.09
N PRO A 114 19.21 9.35 -4.36
CA PRO A 114 19.73 8.70 -5.57
C PRO A 114 19.33 7.22 -5.73
N GLY A 115 19.03 6.53 -4.62
CA GLY A 115 18.65 5.12 -4.63
C GLY A 115 17.17 4.85 -4.87
N TYR A 116 16.32 5.88 -4.94
CA TYR A 116 14.88 5.67 -5.09
C TYR A 116 14.58 4.94 -6.40
N SER A 117 13.86 3.82 -6.29
CA SER A 117 13.23 3.16 -7.42
C SER A 117 11.76 2.84 -7.12
N PRO A 118 10.85 3.01 -8.10
CA PRO A 118 9.51 2.45 -7.99
C PRO A 118 9.49 0.94 -8.23
N LEU A 119 10.52 0.35 -8.86
CA LEU A 119 10.64 -1.11 -8.99
C LEU A 119 11.20 -1.69 -7.71
N ARG A 120 10.34 -2.43 -7.00
CA ARG A 120 10.66 -2.99 -5.69
C ARG A 120 10.92 -4.47 -5.78
N ASN A 121 12.12 -4.86 -5.36
CA ASN A 121 12.46 -6.24 -5.11
C ASN A 121 11.84 -6.66 -3.78
N VAL A 122 10.98 -7.70 -3.82
CA VAL A 122 10.29 -8.19 -2.63
C VAL A 122 11.28 -8.93 -1.74
N VAL A 123 11.38 -8.50 -0.49
CA VAL A 123 12.12 -9.16 0.58
C VAL A 123 11.13 -9.65 1.61
N LEU A 124 10.94 -10.97 1.71
CA LEU A 124 10.07 -11.56 2.71
C LEU A 124 10.79 -11.59 4.05
N VAL A 125 10.12 -11.11 5.10
CA VAL A 125 10.62 -11.04 6.46
C VAL A 125 9.79 -11.95 7.38
N SER A 126 10.47 -12.74 8.20
CA SER A 126 9.86 -13.58 9.23
C SER A 126 10.60 -13.39 10.56
N TRP A 127 9.89 -13.07 11.63
CA TRP A 127 10.39 -13.15 13.00
C TRP A 127 10.70 -14.60 13.37
N VAL A 128 11.88 -14.82 13.95
CA VAL A 128 12.31 -16.13 14.47
C VAL A 128 11.45 -16.53 15.68
N ARG A 129 11.15 -15.55 16.55
CA ARG A 129 10.24 -15.68 17.69
C ARG A 129 9.06 -14.71 17.51
N PRO A 130 7.95 -15.15 16.86
CA PRO A 130 6.82 -14.28 16.52
C PRO A 130 6.16 -13.59 17.73
N GLU A 131 6.24 -14.20 18.91
CA GLU A 131 5.74 -13.67 20.18
C GLU A 131 6.55 -12.49 20.72
N GLU A 132 7.81 -12.34 20.29
CA GLU A 132 8.67 -11.19 20.61
C GLU A 132 8.65 -10.13 19.50
N ALA A 133 7.81 -10.31 18.48
CA ALA A 133 7.76 -9.42 17.34
C ALA A 133 7.35 -8.00 17.76
N ARG A 134 8.05 -7.02 17.21
CA ARG A 134 7.72 -5.59 17.29
C ARG A 134 7.56 -5.02 15.90
N GLU A 135 6.89 -3.88 15.80
CA GLU A 135 6.77 -3.20 14.52
C GLU A 135 8.14 -2.64 14.10
N LEU A 136 8.55 -2.91 12.86
CA LEU A 136 9.72 -2.30 12.22
C LEU A 136 9.26 -1.21 11.27
N LYS A 137 9.86 -0.02 11.34
CA LYS A 137 9.40 1.17 10.59
C LYS A 137 10.44 1.77 9.64
N SER A 138 11.62 1.18 9.54
CA SER A 138 12.69 1.65 8.66
C SER A 138 13.54 0.48 8.16
N ALA A 139 14.14 0.63 6.98
CA ALA A 139 15.07 -0.37 6.46
C ALA A 139 16.24 -0.61 7.42
N ARG A 140 16.69 0.45 8.11
CA ARG A 140 17.68 0.36 9.19
C ARG A 140 17.24 -0.57 10.32
N GLU A 141 16.01 -0.43 10.82
CA GLU A 141 15.50 -1.32 11.87
C GLU A 141 15.39 -2.77 11.41
N VAL A 142 15.06 -3.01 10.14
CA VAL A 142 15.07 -4.36 9.53
C VAL A 142 16.48 -4.93 9.53
N GLN A 143 17.46 -4.16 9.04
CA GLN A 143 18.87 -4.57 9.01
C GLN A 143 19.43 -4.84 10.41
N GLU A 144 19.09 -4.00 11.40
CA GLU A 144 19.49 -4.21 12.80
C GLU A 144 18.84 -5.46 13.42
N ALA A 145 17.55 -5.70 13.15
CA ALA A 145 16.87 -6.93 13.60
C ALA A 145 17.47 -8.18 12.94
N GLN A 146 17.84 -8.11 11.66
CA GLN A 146 18.50 -9.19 10.95
C GLN A 146 19.91 -9.46 11.52
N ALA A 147 20.71 -8.42 11.76
CA ALA A 147 22.04 -8.55 12.34
C ALA A 147 22.02 -9.17 13.75
N ARG A 148 20.93 -8.94 14.50
CA ARG A 148 20.66 -9.55 15.81
C ARG A 148 20.01 -10.93 15.72
N GLN A 149 19.86 -11.49 14.52
CA GLN A 149 19.23 -12.79 14.27
C GLN A 149 17.80 -12.91 14.82
N GLN A 150 17.08 -11.78 14.91
CA GLN A 150 15.69 -11.74 15.37
C GLN A 150 14.70 -12.06 14.24
N ILE A 151 15.13 -11.83 12.99
CA ILE A 151 14.37 -12.09 11.78
C ILE A 151 15.18 -12.89 10.77
N GLU A 152 14.50 -13.67 9.96
CA GLU A 152 15.00 -14.28 8.73
C GLU A 152 14.47 -13.50 7.53
N VAL A 153 15.28 -13.43 6.47
CA VAL A 153 14.91 -12.77 5.20
C VAL A 153 15.03 -13.73 4.03
N LYS A 154 14.07 -13.66 3.09
CA LYS A 154 14.08 -14.43 1.84
C LYS A 154 13.85 -13.49 0.66
N ARG A 155 14.60 -13.70 -0.43
CA ARG A 155 14.50 -12.92 -1.67
C ARG A 155 14.01 -13.83 -2.79
N PRO A 156 12.69 -13.94 -3.03
CA PRO A 156 12.14 -14.85 -4.04
C PRO A 156 12.43 -14.43 -5.49
N GLY A 157 13.03 -13.26 -5.73
CA GLY A 157 13.28 -12.74 -7.08
C GLY A 157 12.01 -12.15 -7.73
N VAL A 158 11.02 -11.78 -6.92
CA VAL A 158 9.79 -11.11 -7.38
C VAL A 158 10.00 -9.60 -7.36
N VAL A 159 9.65 -8.95 -8.46
CA VAL A 159 9.68 -7.50 -8.61
C VAL A 159 8.26 -6.96 -8.77
N VAL A 160 7.94 -5.90 -8.04
CA VAL A 160 6.64 -5.22 -8.09
C VAL A 160 6.88 -3.74 -8.37
N ASN A 161 6.13 -3.14 -9.29
CA ASN A 161 6.14 -1.70 -9.50
C ASN A 161 5.24 -1.03 -8.44
N MET A 162 5.87 -0.26 -7.56
CA MET A 162 5.28 0.32 -6.35
C MET A 162 5.60 1.81 -6.23
N PRO A 163 5.03 2.67 -7.10
CA PRO A 163 5.30 4.11 -7.04
C PRO A 163 4.69 4.74 -5.78
N MET A 164 5.46 5.64 -5.17
CA MET A 164 5.00 6.46 -4.04
C MET A 164 4.03 7.54 -4.53
N ILE A 165 2.90 7.68 -3.83
CA ILE A 165 1.87 8.69 -4.11
C ILE A 165 2.00 9.87 -3.13
N SER A 166 2.38 9.58 -1.89
CA SER A 166 2.49 10.60 -0.85
C SER A 166 3.51 10.16 0.19
N TRP A 167 4.46 11.05 0.46
CA TRP A 167 5.51 10.86 1.47
C TRP A 167 5.69 12.18 2.21
N PRO A 168 6.18 12.16 3.46
CA PRO A 168 6.49 13.38 4.18
C PRO A 168 7.57 14.16 3.40
N PRO A 169 7.44 15.49 3.26
CA PRO A 169 8.50 16.30 2.67
C PRO A 169 9.81 16.06 3.43
N ASP A 170 10.93 16.09 2.72
CA ASP A 170 12.20 16.32 3.38
C ASP A 170 12.10 17.68 4.09
N GLY A 171 12.66 17.81 5.28
CA GLY A 171 12.64 19.09 6.02
C GLY A 171 13.47 20.19 5.35
N ARG A 172 13.68 20.13 4.03
CA ARG A 172 14.45 21.05 3.21
C ARG A 172 13.50 21.67 2.18
N ARG A 173 12.78 22.70 2.63
CA ARG A 173 12.26 23.75 1.76
C ARG A 173 12.86 25.06 2.18
#